data_AF-A0A971UBG0-F1
#
_entry.id   AF-A0A971UBG0-F1
#
_cell.length_a   1.000
_cell.length_b   1.000
_cell.length_c   1.000
_cell.angle_alpha   90.00
_cell.angle_beta   90.00
_cell.angle_gamma   90.00
#
_symmetry.space_group_name_H-M   'P 1'
#
loop_
_entity.id
_entity.type
_entity.pdbx_description
1 polymer ?
#
loop_
_entity_poly.entity_id
_entity_poly.type
_entity_poly.pdbx_seq_one_letter_code
_entity_poly.pdbx_strand_id
1 'polypeptide(L)'
;RTISKEEALAILDAAEQKGMVLQPGNSKKPDCLCICCGCCCGVLTTAKKDPRPARFFATNYFARIDAESCTGCGVCKKRCQMDAIVACGNIFHVDLDRCIGCGLCVTTCKPGAARLIKKERLTAPPLNTEALYLKILQERAGRKKMLVAMLKLLFGKPL
;
A
#
# COMPACT_ATOMS: atom_id res chain seq x y z
N ARG A 1 9.67 21.89 -7.55
CA ARG A 1 8.80 22.85 -8.28
C ARG A 1 7.36 22.64 -7.83
N THR A 2 6.55 23.69 -7.80
CA THR A 2 5.10 23.59 -7.58
C THR A 2 4.42 23.25 -8.91
N ILE A 3 3.32 22.50 -8.85
CA ILE A 3 2.55 22.06 -10.02
C ILE A 3 1.05 22.29 -9.78
N SER A 4 0.26 22.35 -10.84
CA SER A 4 -1.19 22.40 -10.72
C SER A 4 -1.77 21.06 -10.28
N LYS A 5 -3.04 21.07 -9.86
CA LYS A 5 -3.76 19.84 -9.50
C LYS A 5 -3.92 18.93 -10.72
N GLU A 6 -4.21 19.50 -11.88
CA GLU A 6 -4.41 18.81 -13.14
C GLU A 6 -3.12 18.13 -13.59
N GLU A 7 -1.98 18.83 -13.46
CA GLU A 7 -0.68 18.25 -13.73
C GLU A 7 -0.35 17.11 -12.76
N ALA A 8 -0.66 17.27 -11.47
CA ALA A 8 -0.46 16.22 -10.48
C ALA A 8 -1.27 14.95 -10.83
N LEU A 9 -2.55 15.09 -11.19
CA LEU A 9 -3.39 13.97 -11.60
C LEU A 9 -2.86 13.30 -12.88
N ALA A 10 -2.44 14.08 -13.88
CA ALA A 10 -1.85 13.53 -15.10
C ALA A 10 -0.56 12.72 -14.83
N ILE A 11 0.26 13.15 -13.86
CA ILE A 11 1.45 12.40 -13.42
C ILE A 11 1.04 11.06 -12.78
N LEU A 12 -0.02 11.05 -11.97
CA LEU A 12 -0.53 9.82 -11.35
C LEU A 12 -1.08 8.85 -12.40
N ASP A 13 -1.84 9.34 -13.37
CA ASP A 13 -2.37 8.52 -14.47
C ASP A 13 -1.22 7.91 -15.29
N ALA A 14 -0.22 8.71 -15.66
CA ALA A 14 0.95 8.24 -16.39
C ALA A 14 1.75 7.19 -15.60
N ALA A 15 1.86 7.37 -14.29
CA ALA A 15 2.52 6.42 -13.41
C ALA A 15 1.75 5.10 -13.27
N GLU A 16 0.44 5.19 -13.08
CA GLU A 16 -0.42 4.02 -13.02
C GLU A 16 -0.36 3.25 -14.35
N GLN A 17 -0.45 3.93 -15.50
CA GLN A 17 -0.30 3.31 -16.82
C GLN A 17 1.01 2.53 -16.96
N LYS A 18 2.10 3.02 -16.36
CA LYS A 18 3.42 2.34 -16.32
C LYS A 18 3.51 1.21 -15.29
N GLY A 19 2.45 0.95 -14.52
CA GLY A 19 2.40 -0.11 -13.51
C GLY A 19 3.11 0.26 -12.21
N MET A 20 3.21 1.55 -11.90
CA MET A 20 3.79 2.02 -10.64
C MET A 20 2.75 1.96 -9.52
N VAL A 21 3.17 1.54 -8.34
CA VAL A 21 2.34 1.50 -7.14
C VAL A 21 2.21 2.92 -6.59
N LEU A 22 0.98 3.44 -6.54
CA LEU A 22 0.65 4.67 -5.84
C LEU A 22 0.48 4.38 -4.35
N GLN A 23 1.29 5.01 -3.51
CA GLN A 23 1.31 4.76 -2.06
C GLN A 23 1.27 6.08 -1.29
N PRO A 24 0.08 6.52 -0.83
CA PRO A 24 0.00 7.66 0.06
C PRO A 24 0.64 7.34 1.41
N GLY A 25 1.10 8.38 2.11
CA GLY A 25 1.42 8.26 3.52
C GLY A 25 0.26 7.64 4.32
N ASN A 26 0.57 6.88 5.36
CA ASN A 26 -0.44 6.16 6.16
C ASN A 26 -1.17 7.10 7.14
N SER A 27 -1.88 8.10 6.61
CA SER A 27 -2.68 9.07 7.34
C SER A 27 -3.88 9.53 6.49
N LYS A 28 -4.90 10.13 7.13
CA LYS A 28 -6.06 10.72 6.44
C LYS A 28 -5.68 11.98 5.66
N LYS A 29 -4.65 12.70 6.12
CA LYS A 29 -4.04 13.86 5.48
C LYS A 29 -2.56 13.56 5.22
N PRO A 30 -2.24 12.86 4.11
CA PRO A 30 -0.87 12.47 3.81
C PRO A 30 -0.07 13.67 3.29
N ASP A 31 1.16 13.83 3.77
CA ASP A 31 2.08 14.88 3.29
C ASP A 31 2.77 14.50 1.98
N CYS A 32 2.78 13.20 1.66
CA CYS A 32 3.39 12.69 0.44
C CYS A 32 2.58 11.55 -0.19
N LEU A 33 2.75 11.42 -1.50
CA LEU A 33 2.27 10.32 -2.30
C LEU A 33 3.47 9.75 -3.06
N CYS A 34 3.89 8.55 -2.68
CA CYS A 34 4.97 7.84 -3.37
C CYS A 34 4.43 7.17 -4.64
N ILE A 35 5.25 7.23 -5.69
CA ILE A 35 4.99 6.57 -6.97
C ILE A 35 6.18 5.68 -7.25
N CYS A 36 6.04 4.37 -7.04
CA CYS A 36 7.20 3.48 -7.02
C CYS A 36 6.98 2.18 -7.82
N CYS A 37 8.05 1.68 -8.43
CA CYS A 37 8.15 0.33 -8.99
C CYS A 37 8.84 -0.61 -7.99
N GLY A 38 8.73 -1.92 -8.22
CA GLY A 38 9.56 -2.92 -7.54
C GLY A 38 11.02 -2.97 -8.03
N CYS A 39 11.49 -1.95 -8.77
CA CYS A 39 12.78 -1.94 -9.44
C CYS A 39 13.91 -1.24 -8.66
N CYS A 40 13.64 -0.12 -8.00
CA CYS A 40 14.65 0.65 -7.24
C CYS A 40 14.15 1.17 -5.88
N CYS A 41 12.85 1.10 -5.59
CA CYS A 41 12.30 1.60 -4.33
C CYS A 41 12.73 0.70 -3.17
N GLY A 42 13.44 1.25 -2.18
CA GLY A 42 13.89 0.49 -1.00
C GLY A 42 12.75 -0.19 -0.23
N VAL A 43 11.56 0.43 -0.19
CA VAL A 43 10.38 -0.15 0.46
C VAL A 43 9.84 -1.34 -0.34
N LEU A 44 9.53 -1.15 -1.63
CA LEU A 44 8.92 -2.19 -2.46
C LEU A 44 9.87 -3.34 -2.77
N THR A 45 11.15 -3.05 -3.03
CA THR A 45 12.17 -4.09 -3.26
C THR A 45 12.41 -4.94 -2.02
N THR A 46 12.42 -4.34 -0.83
CA THR A 46 12.54 -5.08 0.44
C THR A 46 11.28 -5.91 0.70
N ALA A 47 10.10 -5.31 0.55
CA ALA A 47 8.84 -6.04 0.71
C ALA A 47 8.77 -7.24 -0.24
N LYS A 48 9.11 -7.06 -1.53
CA LYS A 48 9.06 -8.12 -2.55
C LYS A 48 9.85 -9.39 -2.16
N LYS A 49 10.95 -9.23 -1.43
CA LYS A 49 11.82 -10.33 -0.96
C LYS A 49 11.23 -11.12 0.20
N ASP A 50 10.31 -10.54 0.97
CA ASP A 50 9.60 -11.27 2.02
C ASP A 50 8.60 -12.26 1.37
N PRO A 51 8.41 -13.46 1.93
CA PRO A 51 7.41 -14.40 1.43
C PRO A 51 5.97 -13.88 1.61
N ARG A 52 5.72 -13.04 2.61
CA ARG A 52 4.39 -12.54 2.99
C ARG A 52 4.37 -11.01 3.17
N PRO A 53 4.65 -10.22 2.11
CA PRO A 53 4.76 -8.77 2.21
C PRO A 53 3.46 -8.07 2.61
N ALA A 54 2.29 -8.67 2.37
CA ALA A 54 1.00 -8.05 2.67
C ALA A 54 0.88 -7.61 4.14
N ARG A 55 1.58 -8.28 5.07
CA ARG A 55 1.60 -7.95 6.51
C ARG A 55 2.18 -6.58 6.83
N PHE A 56 3.01 -6.02 5.94
CA PHE A 56 3.64 -4.71 6.15
C PHE A 56 2.78 -3.54 5.67
N PHE A 57 1.75 -3.81 4.87
CA PHE A 57 0.92 -2.77 4.26
C PHE A 57 -0.45 -2.69 4.93
N ALA A 58 -0.74 -1.55 5.53
CA ALA A 58 -2.01 -1.25 6.18
C ALA A 58 -3.12 -0.90 5.16
N THR A 59 -3.35 -1.76 4.17
CA THR A 59 -4.44 -1.61 3.21
C THR A 59 -5.73 -2.24 3.73
N ASN A 60 -6.86 -1.60 3.45
CA ASN A 60 -8.21 -2.11 3.72
C ASN A 60 -8.78 -2.96 2.57
N TYR A 61 -7.98 -3.22 1.54
CA TYR A 61 -8.40 -3.97 0.36
C TYR A 61 -7.40 -5.06 -0.01
N PHE A 62 -7.87 -6.07 -0.73
CA PHE A 62 -7.05 -7.03 -1.46
C PHE A 62 -7.65 -7.23 -2.85
N ALA A 63 -6.87 -7.76 -3.79
CA ALA A 63 -7.37 -8.06 -5.12
C ALA A 63 -7.94 -9.48 -5.19
N ARG A 64 -9.00 -9.67 -5.97
CA ARG A 64 -9.53 -10.98 -6.37
C ARG A 64 -9.70 -11.00 -7.88
N ILE A 65 -9.39 -12.13 -8.50
CA ILE A 65 -9.68 -12.39 -9.91
C ILE A 65 -10.83 -13.41 -9.96
N ASP A 66 -11.89 -13.04 -10.66
CA ASP A 66 -13.01 -13.92 -10.98
C ASP A 66 -12.63 -14.87 -12.12
N ALA A 67 -12.80 -16.17 -11.90
CA ALA A 67 -12.36 -17.20 -12.84
C ALA A 67 -13.22 -17.22 -14.11
N GLU A 68 -14.53 -17.00 -13.99
CA GLU A 68 -15.49 -17.06 -15.10
C GLU A 68 -15.24 -15.96 -16.13
N SER A 69 -14.85 -14.78 -15.65
CA SER A 69 -14.56 -13.61 -16.49
C SER A 69 -13.09 -13.54 -16.95
N CYS A 70 -12.21 -14.42 -16.44
CA CYS A 70 -10.78 -14.36 -16.72
C CYS A 70 -10.45 -14.94 -18.10
N THR A 71 -9.82 -14.14 -18.96
CA THR A 71 -9.42 -14.58 -20.30
C THR A 71 -7.99 -15.15 -20.38
N GLY A 72 -7.27 -15.26 -19.26
CA GLY A 72 -5.90 -15.81 -19.27
C GLY A 72 -4.83 -14.91 -19.92
N CYS A 73 -5.10 -13.62 -20.19
CA CYS A 73 -4.19 -12.75 -20.95
C CYS A 73 -2.86 -12.39 -20.24
N GLY A 74 -2.77 -12.58 -18.92
CA GLY A 74 -1.54 -12.39 -18.14
C GLY A 74 -1.09 -10.94 -17.92
N VAL A 75 -1.83 -9.93 -18.38
CA VAL A 75 -1.47 -8.51 -18.21
C VAL A 75 -1.37 -8.13 -16.72
N CYS A 76 -2.30 -8.61 -15.89
CA CYS A 76 -2.28 -8.38 -14.45
C CYS A 76 -1.01 -8.96 -13.78
N LYS A 77 -0.54 -10.14 -14.23
CA LYS A 77 0.69 -10.76 -13.73
C LYS A 77 1.92 -9.91 -14.02
N LYS A 78 2.06 -9.40 -15.26
CA LYS A 78 3.18 -8.54 -15.66
C LYS A 78 3.25 -7.23 -14.86
N ARG A 79 2.11 -6.70 -14.43
CA ARG A 79 2.01 -5.42 -13.70
C ARG A 79 2.17 -5.55 -12.19
N CYS A 80 2.03 -6.75 -11.64
CA CYS A 80 2.08 -6.97 -10.21
C CYS A 80 3.51 -6.84 -9.67
N GLN A 81 3.80 -5.73 -8.98
CA GLN A 81 5.13 -5.49 -8.42
C GLN A 81 5.53 -6.46 -7.30
N MET A 82 4.55 -7.13 -6.67
CA MET A 82 4.75 -8.06 -5.56
C MET A 82 4.69 -9.54 -5.98
N ASP A 83 4.58 -9.84 -7.28
CA ASP A 83 4.40 -11.20 -7.80
C ASP A 83 3.22 -11.95 -7.13
N ALA A 84 2.15 -11.23 -6.79
CA ALA A 84 0.98 -11.80 -6.11
C ALA A 84 -0.01 -12.49 -7.07
N ILE A 85 0.23 -12.46 -8.39
CA ILE A 85 -0.67 -13.04 -9.38
C ILE A 85 -0.07 -14.36 -9.89
N VAL A 86 -0.75 -15.46 -9.58
CA VAL A 86 -0.27 -16.83 -9.84
C VAL A 86 -1.12 -17.47 -10.95
N ALA A 87 -0.48 -18.18 -11.87
CA ALA A 87 -1.18 -18.91 -12.93
C ALA A 87 -1.74 -20.23 -12.37
N CYS A 88 -2.97 -20.57 -12.71
CA CYS A 88 -3.60 -21.86 -12.44
C CYS A 88 -4.29 -22.33 -13.72
N GLY A 89 -3.63 -23.21 -14.48
CA GLY A 89 -4.06 -23.55 -15.84
C GLY A 89 -4.13 -22.30 -16.73
N ASN A 90 -5.30 -22.05 -17.31
CA ASN A 90 -5.55 -20.93 -18.23
C ASN A 90 -6.04 -19.65 -17.53
N ILE A 91 -6.19 -19.66 -16.20
CA ILE A 91 -6.65 -18.50 -15.43
C ILE A 91 -5.60 -18.04 -14.41
N PHE A 92 -5.86 -16.90 -13.79
CA PHE A 92 -4.99 -16.33 -12.76
C PHE A 92 -5.73 -16.18 -11.43
N HIS A 93 -5.01 -16.43 -10.33
CA HIS A 93 -5.48 -16.19 -8.97
C HIS A 93 -4.54 -15.21 -8.25
N VAL A 94 -5.01 -14.70 -7.12
CA VAL A 94 -4.26 -13.77 -6.27
C VAL A 94 -3.79 -14.51 -5.03
N ASP A 95 -2.48 -14.53 -4.80
CA ASP A 95 -1.86 -14.90 -3.54
C ASP A 95 -2.05 -13.74 -2.53
N LEU A 96 -2.85 -14.01 -1.48
CA LEU A 96 -3.21 -13.00 -0.48
C LEU A 96 -2.06 -12.66 0.47
N ASP A 97 -1.10 -13.56 0.67
CA ASP A 97 0.09 -13.26 1.48
C ASP A 97 0.99 -12.24 0.79
N ARG A 98 0.91 -12.16 -0.55
CA ARG A 98 1.69 -11.23 -1.38
C ARG A 98 0.91 -9.99 -1.81
N CYS A 99 -0.41 -10.04 -1.80
CA CYS A 99 -1.26 -8.95 -2.28
C CYS A 99 -1.28 -7.76 -1.33
N ILE A 100 -0.62 -6.66 -1.73
CA ILE A 100 -0.62 -5.39 -0.97
C ILE A 100 -1.83 -4.49 -1.29
N GLY A 101 -2.81 -4.99 -2.05
CA GLY A 101 -4.06 -4.26 -2.33
C GLY A 101 -3.92 -3.00 -3.18
N CYS A 102 -2.91 -2.91 -4.05
CA CYS A 102 -2.59 -1.71 -4.83
C CYS A 102 -3.49 -1.44 -6.05
N GLY A 103 -4.32 -2.41 -6.47
CA GLY A 103 -5.30 -2.20 -7.55
C GLY A 103 -4.75 -2.19 -8.99
N LEU A 104 -3.43 -2.29 -9.22
CA LEU A 104 -2.85 -2.27 -10.58
C LEU A 104 -3.36 -3.37 -11.53
N CYS A 105 -3.82 -4.50 -10.97
CA CYS A 105 -4.45 -5.57 -11.73
C CYS A 105 -5.90 -5.26 -12.13
N VAL A 106 -6.59 -4.41 -11.37
CA VAL A 106 -7.99 -4.02 -11.60
C VAL A 106 -8.07 -3.04 -12.75
N THR A 107 -7.29 -1.95 -12.71
CA THR A 107 -7.38 -0.86 -13.70
C THR A 107 -6.99 -1.28 -15.11
N THR A 108 -6.24 -2.38 -15.25
CA THR A 108 -5.79 -2.92 -16.54
C THR A 108 -6.66 -4.07 -17.08
N CYS A 109 -7.56 -4.62 -16.26
CA CYS A 109 -8.31 -5.82 -16.61
C CYS A 109 -9.50 -5.46 -17.50
N LYS A 110 -9.30 -5.48 -18.83
CA LYS A 110 -10.37 -5.17 -19.81
C LYS A 110 -11.66 -5.99 -19.63
N PRO A 111 -11.61 -7.31 -19.33
CA PRO A 111 -12.82 -8.10 -19.08
C PRO A 111 -13.51 -7.79 -17.75
N GLY A 112 -12.90 -7.00 -16.85
CA GLY A 112 -13.44 -6.72 -15.53
C GLY A 112 -13.36 -7.88 -14.53
N ALA A 113 -12.52 -8.90 -14.80
CA ALA A 113 -12.35 -10.06 -13.94
C ALA A 113 -11.65 -9.73 -12.60
N ALA A 114 -10.75 -8.76 -12.58
CA ALA A 114 -10.05 -8.35 -11.37
C ALA A 114 -10.82 -7.26 -10.60
N ARG A 115 -11.01 -7.43 -9.29
CA ARG A 115 -11.67 -6.45 -8.40
C ARG A 115 -10.90 -6.25 -7.10
N LEU A 116 -11.02 -5.07 -6.50
CA LEU A 116 -10.61 -4.83 -5.12
C LEU A 116 -11.76 -5.21 -4.18
N ILE A 117 -11.47 -6.12 -3.25
CA ILE A 117 -12.40 -6.57 -2.22
C ILE A 117 -12.01 -5.90 -0.90
N LYS A 118 -13.00 -5.31 -0.24
CA LYS A 118 -12.82 -4.68 1.06
C LYS A 118 -12.65 -5.76 2.13
N LYS A 119 -11.66 -5.60 3.02
CA LYS A 119 -11.44 -6.49 4.16
C LYS A 119 -12.57 -6.32 5.19
N GLU A 120 -12.88 -7.40 5.90
CA GLU A 120 -13.86 -7.35 7.00
C GLU A 120 -13.38 -6.44 8.13
N ARG A 121 -12.13 -6.62 8.55
CA ARG A 121 -11.50 -5.76 9.55
C ARG A 121 -10.84 -4.56 8.88
N LEU A 122 -11.39 -3.37 9.15
CA LEU A 122 -10.87 -2.11 8.66
C LEU A 122 -9.91 -1.48 9.67
N THR A 123 -8.83 -0.90 9.16
CA THR A 123 -7.93 -0.05 9.93
C THR A 123 -8.15 1.39 9.51
N ALA A 124 -8.49 2.25 10.48
CA ALA A 124 -8.53 3.69 10.26
C ALA A 124 -7.11 4.26 10.40
N PRO A 125 -6.58 4.94 9.36
CA PRO A 125 -5.29 5.60 9.49
C PRO A 125 -5.39 6.81 10.44
N PRO A 126 -4.29 7.18 11.11
CA PRO A 126 -4.18 8.41 11.91
C PRO A 126 -4.55 9.66 11.11
N LEU A 127 -4.86 10.77 11.79
CA LEU A 127 -5.29 12.01 11.13
C LEU A 127 -4.23 12.56 10.17
N ASN A 128 -2.99 12.65 10.65
CA ASN A 128 -1.83 13.22 9.96
C ASN A 128 -0.55 12.46 10.35
N THR A 129 0.58 12.89 9.82
CA THR A 129 1.89 12.27 10.02
C THR A 129 2.35 12.34 11.47
N GLU A 130 2.08 13.44 12.18
CA GLU A 130 2.41 13.59 13.60
C GLU A 130 1.65 12.57 14.46
N ALA A 131 0.33 12.43 14.23
CA ALA A 131 -0.48 11.45 14.92
C ALA A 131 -0.03 10.01 14.63
N LEU A 132 0.45 9.74 13.41
CA LEU A 132 1.02 8.45 13.04
C LEU A 132 2.29 8.15 13.85
N TYR A 133 3.25 9.07 13.89
CA TYR A 133 4.49 8.86 14.65
C TYR A 133 4.26 8.76 16.15
N LEU A 134 3.34 9.56 16.70
CA LEU A 134 2.94 9.44 18.11
C LEU A 134 2.34 8.06 18.42
N LYS A 135 1.50 7.52 17.54
CA LYS A 135 0.93 6.18 17.69
C LYS A 135 2.02 5.09 17.63
N ILE A 136 2.94 5.18 16.68
CA ILE A 136 4.08 4.25 16.57
C ILE A 136 4.93 4.29 17.84
N LEU A 137 5.22 5.48 18.36
CA LEU A 137 5.99 5.65 19.59
C LEU A 137 5.26 5.03 20.79
N GLN A 138 3.94 5.26 20.91
CA GLN A 138 3.13 4.66 21.97
C GLN A 138 3.13 3.13 21.92
N GLU A 139 3.02 2.54 20.73
CA GLU A 139 3.03 1.10 20.52
C GLU A 139 4.41 0.48 20.83
N ARG A 140 5.50 1.15 20.44
CA ARG A 140 6.88 0.65 20.67
C ARG A 140 7.39 0.88 22.09
N ALA A 141 7.17 2.06 22.66
CA ALA A 141 7.66 2.40 24.00
C ALA A 141 6.76 1.87 25.11
N GLY A 142 5.48 1.65 24.82
CA GLY A 142 4.45 1.36 25.81
C GLY A 142 3.96 2.62 26.52
N ARG A 143 2.66 2.66 26.82
CA ARG A 143 1.97 3.86 27.37
C ARG A 143 2.63 4.42 28.64
N LYS A 144 3.11 3.55 29.54
CA LYS A 144 3.78 3.97 30.78
C LYS A 144 5.09 4.73 30.51
N LYS A 145 5.96 4.23 29.64
CA LYS A 145 7.23 4.90 29.32
C LYS A 145 6.98 6.21 28.57
N MET A 146 5.95 6.25 27.74
CA MET A 146 5.54 7.46 27.01
C MET A 146 5.03 8.54 27.97
N LEU A 147 4.18 8.19 28.94
CA LEU A 147 3.72 9.11 29.98
C LEU A 147 4.90 9.65 30.82
N VAL A 148 5.82 8.79 31.23
CA VAL A 148 7.02 9.20 31.97
C VAL A 148 7.89 10.15 31.14
N ALA A 149 8.08 9.88 29.83
CA ALA A 149 8.84 10.76 28.94
C ALA A 149 8.16 12.12 28.75
N MET A 150 6.84 12.15 28.57
CA MET A 150 6.06 13.39 28.49
C MET A 150 6.13 14.20 29.79
N LEU A 151 6.02 13.54 30.94
CA LEU A 151 6.18 14.19 32.25
C LEU A 151 7.61 14.76 32.39
N LYS A 152 8.65 14.01 31.98
CA LYS A 152 10.04 14.53 32.00
C LYS A 152 10.22 15.76 31.11
N LEU A 153 9.63 15.77 29.92
CA LEU A 153 9.62 16.92 28.99
C LEU A 153 8.89 18.13 29.57
N LEU A 154 7.71 17.92 30.19
CA LEU A 154 6.92 18.98 30.81
C LEU A 154 7.59 19.56 32.06
N PHE A 155 8.29 18.72 32.83
CA PHE A 155 8.99 19.11 34.06
C PHE A 155 10.49 19.38 33.86
N GLY A 156 10.93 19.62 32.61
CA GLY A 156 12.20 20.26 32.29
C GLY A 156 13.48 19.49 32.63
N LYS A 157 13.44 18.16 32.84
CA LYS A 157 14.69 17.39 32.99
C LYS A 157 15.23 17.03 31.60
N PRO A 158 16.44 17.49 31.21
CA PRO A 158 17.03 17.11 29.94
C PRO A 158 17.34 15.61 29.93
N LEU A 159 17.31 15.05 28.72
CA LEU A 159 17.56 13.64 28.40
C LEU A 159 18.89 13.13 28.97
#